data_AF-A0A0N9HYE6-F1
#
_entry.id   AF-A0A0N9HYE6-F1
#
_cell.length_a   1.000
_cell.length_b   1.000
_cell.length_c   1.000
_cell.angle_alpha   90.00
_cell.angle_beta   90.00
_cell.angle_gamma   90.00
#
_symmetry.space_group_name_H-M   'P 1'
#
loop_
_entity.id
_entity.type
_entity.pdbx_description
1 polymer ?
#
loop_
_entity_poly.entity_id
_entity_poly.type
_entity_poly.pdbx_seq_one_letter_code
_entity_poly.pdbx_strand_id
1 'polypeptide(L)'
;MTVQNEKPAVAADVATEIREILVSAAGLDPSAFDGDENDSLADLGLDSLATMELQAIVQTRHQVRIPDESLAMSVPEIAAYVRDGLAERV
;
A
#
# COMPACT_ATOMS: atom_id res chain seq x y z
N MET A 1 7.29 27.73 -21.04
CA MET A 1 8.16 26.72 -20.41
C MET A 1 7.25 25.55 -20.05
N THR A 2 7.64 24.37 -20.50
CA THR A 2 6.81 23.20 -20.87
C THR A 2 5.80 22.70 -19.84
N VAL A 3 4.59 22.46 -20.35
CA VAL A 3 3.58 21.46 -19.95
C VAL A 3 3.96 20.54 -18.78
N GLN A 4 3.25 20.70 -17.65
CA GLN A 4 3.22 19.68 -16.60
C GLN A 4 2.36 18.53 -17.12
N ASN A 5 3.02 17.40 -17.35
CA ASN A 5 2.50 16.22 -17.99
C ASN A 5 1.42 15.56 -17.10
N GLU A 6 0.18 15.50 -17.60
CA GLU A 6 -0.94 14.83 -16.94
C GLU A 6 -0.87 13.30 -17.19
N LYS A 7 -0.26 12.51 -16.27
CA LYS A 7 -0.41 11.02 -16.05
C LYS A 7 0.78 10.43 -15.22
N PRO A 8 0.62 9.52 -14.22
CA PRO A 8 -0.54 9.06 -13.43
C PRO A 8 -0.29 9.34 -11.92
N ALA A 9 -0.73 10.49 -11.39
CA ALA A 9 -0.45 10.84 -9.98
C ALA A 9 -0.97 9.79 -8.98
N VAL A 10 -2.11 9.16 -9.29
CA VAL A 10 -2.78 8.20 -8.40
C VAL A 10 -1.93 6.95 -8.12
N ALA A 11 -1.09 6.49 -9.05
CA ALA A 11 -0.36 5.23 -8.88
C ALA A 11 0.81 5.34 -7.89
N ALA A 12 1.56 6.44 -7.95
CA ALA A 12 2.62 6.72 -6.97
C ALA A 12 2.03 7.17 -5.62
N ASP A 13 0.86 7.82 -5.65
CA ASP A 13 0.17 8.30 -4.45
C ASP A 13 -0.32 7.13 -3.58
N VAL A 14 -0.95 6.10 -4.16
CA VAL A 14 -1.43 4.95 -3.39
C VAL A 14 -0.28 4.17 -2.74
N ALA A 15 0.82 3.93 -3.45
CA ALA A 15 1.98 3.22 -2.87
C ALA A 15 2.60 4.02 -1.70
N THR A 16 2.72 5.34 -1.86
CA THR A 16 3.19 6.24 -0.79
C THR A 16 2.21 6.22 0.39
N GLU A 17 0.91 6.26 0.13
CA GLU A 17 -0.12 6.20 1.18
C GLU A 17 -0.07 4.87 1.94
N ILE A 18 0.04 3.74 1.24
CA ILE A 18 0.16 2.42 1.86
C ILE A 18 1.41 2.37 2.76
N ARG A 19 2.55 2.90 2.30
CA ARG A 19 3.77 3.02 3.11
C ARG A 19 3.53 3.86 4.36
N GLU A 20 2.93 5.04 4.22
CA GLU A 20 2.61 5.92 5.35
C GLU A 20 1.68 5.23 6.36
N ILE A 21 0.69 4.47 5.88
CA ILE A 21 -0.21 3.68 6.75
C ILE A 21 0.59 2.60 7.49
N LEU A 22 1.48 1.88 6.81
CA LEU A 22 2.31 0.86 7.43
C LEU A 22 3.23 1.43 8.52
N VAL A 23 3.82 2.60 8.29
CA VAL A 23 4.67 3.27 9.29
C VAL A 23 3.85 3.82 10.46
N SER A 24 2.75 4.53 10.15
CA SER A 24 1.99 5.28 11.16
C SER A 24 1.00 4.44 11.96
N ALA A 25 0.30 3.50 11.31
CA ALA A 25 -0.69 2.65 11.95
C ALA A 25 -0.08 1.31 12.36
N ALA A 26 0.64 0.67 11.42
CA ALA A 26 1.17 -0.67 11.64
C ALA A 26 2.50 -0.70 12.42
N GLY A 27 3.11 0.47 12.67
CA GLY A 27 4.33 0.63 13.46
C GLY A 27 5.60 0.11 12.77
N LEU A 28 5.55 -0.07 11.45
CA LEU A 28 6.71 -0.52 10.68
C LEU A 28 7.80 0.55 10.64
N ASP A 29 9.05 0.15 10.84
CA ASP A 29 10.16 1.09 10.75
C ASP A 29 10.31 1.59 9.31
N PRO A 30 10.38 2.91 9.05
CA PRO A 30 10.53 3.43 7.70
C PRO A 30 11.81 2.97 7.01
N SER A 31 12.82 2.54 7.77
CA SER A 31 14.08 1.97 7.28
C SER A 31 13.90 0.53 6.77
N ALA A 32 12.77 -0.15 7.06
CA ALA A 32 12.46 -1.46 6.48
C ALA A 32 12.35 -1.37 4.95
N PHE A 33 11.98 -0.19 4.42
CA PHE A 33 11.86 0.08 2.99
C PHE A 33 13.18 0.51 2.32
N ASP A 34 14.28 0.68 3.06
CA ASP A 34 15.60 1.05 2.49
C ASP A 34 16.30 -0.14 1.78
N GLY A 35 15.82 -1.37 2.00
CA GLY A 35 16.38 -2.60 1.43
C GLY A 35 15.81 -2.96 0.05
N ASP A 36 14.53 -3.33 -0.01
CA ASP A 36 13.81 -3.61 -1.25
C ASP A 36 12.29 -3.46 -1.02
N GLU A 37 11.64 -2.53 -1.73
CA GLU A 37 10.18 -2.34 -1.64
C GLU A 37 9.37 -3.50 -2.24
N ASN A 38 10.05 -4.42 -2.91
CA ASN A 38 9.50 -5.64 -3.50
C ASN A 38 9.47 -6.82 -2.51
N ASP A 39 10.05 -6.67 -1.31
CA ASP A 39 9.94 -7.68 -0.28
C ASP A 39 8.48 -7.79 0.22
N SER A 40 8.11 -9.01 0.61
CA SER A 40 6.79 -9.27 1.18
C SER A 40 6.62 -8.49 2.48
N LEU A 41 5.39 -8.09 2.82
CA LEU A 41 5.11 -7.46 4.11
C LEU A 41 5.66 -8.27 5.29
N ALA A 42 5.57 -9.61 5.24
CA ALA A 42 6.14 -10.50 6.25
C ALA A 42 7.68 -10.42 6.33
N ASP A 43 8.38 -10.29 5.20
CA ASP A 43 9.84 -10.16 5.14
C ASP A 43 10.31 -8.80 5.65
N LEU A 44 9.49 -7.75 5.44
CA LEU A 44 9.67 -6.42 6.03
C LEU A 44 9.45 -6.42 7.56
N GLY A 45 8.95 -7.53 8.14
CA GLY A 45 8.73 -7.68 9.57
C GLY A 45 7.32 -7.29 10.04
N LEU A 46 6.34 -7.22 9.13
CA LEU A 46 4.94 -7.03 9.51
C LEU A 46 4.32 -8.34 9.99
N ASP A 47 3.51 -8.22 11.04
CA ASP A 47 2.69 -9.30 11.56
C ASP A 47 1.25 -9.26 11.02
N SER A 48 0.51 -10.34 11.27
CA SER A 48 -0.91 -10.43 10.90
C SER A 48 -1.76 -9.28 11.45
N LEU A 49 -1.48 -8.83 12.68
CA LEU A 49 -2.16 -7.67 13.28
C LEU A 49 -1.88 -6.38 12.49
N ALA A 50 -0.64 -6.17 12.10
CA ALA A 50 -0.21 -5.00 11.34
C ALA A 50 -0.91 -4.97 9.96
N THR A 51 -1.05 -6.12 9.30
CA THR A 51 -1.84 -6.22 8.07
C THR A 51 -3.34 -6.04 8.28
N MET A 52 -3.90 -6.42 9.43
CA MET A 52 -5.31 -6.15 9.73
C MET A 52 -5.58 -4.65 9.87
N GLU A 53 -4.64 -3.89 10.45
CA GLU A 53 -4.77 -2.43 10.54
C GLU A 53 -4.71 -1.78 9.15
N LEU A 54 -3.78 -2.22 8.31
CA LEU A 54 -3.72 -1.80 6.91
C LEU A 54 -5.05 -2.08 6.19
N GLN A 55 -5.57 -3.30 6.30
CA GLN A 55 -6.84 -3.71 5.70
C GLN A 55 -8.00 -2.82 6.17
N ALA A 56 -8.09 -2.56 7.48
CA ALA A 56 -9.15 -1.73 8.06
C ALA A 56 -9.10 -0.29 7.53
N ILE A 57 -7.90 0.29 7.43
CA ILE A 57 -7.72 1.66 6.94
C ILE A 57 -8.03 1.75 5.45
N VAL A 58 -7.51 0.82 4.64
CA VAL A 58 -7.77 0.80 3.19
C VAL A 58 -9.24 0.55 2.89
N GLN A 59 -9.89 -0.36 3.63
CA GLN A 59 -11.33 -0.59 3.50
C GLN A 59 -12.14 0.64 3.91
N THR A 60 -11.71 1.39 4.92
CA THR A 60 -12.41 2.60 5.35
C THR A 60 -12.23 3.76 4.35
N ARG A 61 -11.02 3.97 3.85
CA ARG A 61 -10.67 5.10 2.98
C ARG A 61 -11.04 4.88 1.51
N HIS A 62 -10.71 3.70 1.00
CA HIS A 62 -10.83 3.36 -0.42
C HIS A 62 -12.01 2.43 -0.71
N GLN A 63 -12.67 1.89 0.33
CA GLN A 63 -13.73 0.87 0.20
C GLN A 63 -13.28 -0.38 -0.56
N VAL A 64 -11.96 -0.64 -0.59
CA VAL A 64 -11.35 -1.83 -1.18
C VAL A 64 -10.98 -2.81 -0.06
N ARG A 65 -11.30 -4.08 -0.25
CA ARG A 65 -10.95 -5.14 0.70
C ARG A 65 -9.67 -5.82 0.25
N ILE A 66 -8.56 -5.52 0.91
CA ILE A 66 -7.29 -6.24 0.71
C ILE A 66 -7.46 -7.69 1.21
N PRO A 67 -6.91 -8.69 0.50
CA PRO A 67 -6.99 -10.09 0.90
C PRO A 67 -6.17 -10.39 2.18
N ASP A 68 -6.58 -11.41 2.92
CA ASP A 68 -5.90 -11.85 4.15
C ASP A 68 -4.47 -12.36 3.89
N GLU A 69 -4.19 -12.83 2.67
CA GLU A 69 -2.86 -13.25 2.21
C GLU A 69 -1.92 -12.08 1.84
N SER A 70 -2.32 -10.82 2.13
CA SER A 70 -1.51 -9.63 1.89
C SER A 70 -0.14 -9.61 2.59
N LEU A 71 0.05 -10.44 3.62
CA LEU A 71 1.37 -10.64 4.23
C LEU A 71 2.43 -11.16 3.24
N ALA A 72 2.02 -11.94 2.25
CA ALA A 72 2.91 -12.49 1.21
C ALA A 72 3.06 -11.54 0.01
N MET A 73 2.39 -10.39 0.03
CA MET A 73 2.46 -9.39 -1.03
C MET A 73 3.44 -8.29 -0.64
N SER A 74 3.99 -7.64 -1.66
CA SER A 74 4.80 -6.44 -1.50
C SER A 74 3.94 -5.16 -1.48
N VAL A 75 4.51 -4.04 -1.01
CA VAL A 75 3.85 -2.73 -1.06
C VAL A 75 3.35 -2.34 -2.46
N PRO A 76 4.15 -2.45 -3.55
CA PRO A 76 3.68 -2.12 -4.89
C PRO A 76 2.55 -3.05 -5.37
N GLU A 77 2.54 -4.32 -4.99
CA GLU A 77 1.44 -5.24 -5.32
C GLU A 77 0.14 -4.85 -4.62
N ILE A 78 0.20 -4.50 -3.33
CA ILE A 78 -0.95 -4.03 -2.58
C ILE A 78 -1.47 -2.71 -3.17
N ALA A 79 -0.57 -1.78 -3.49
CA ALA A 79 -0.94 -0.52 -4.11
C ALA A 79 -1.62 -0.73 -5.48
N ALA A 80 -1.11 -1.67 -6.28
CA ALA A 80 -1.72 -2.06 -7.54
C ALA A 80 -3.11 -2.67 -7.33
N TYR A 81 -3.29 -3.54 -6.32
CA TYR A 81 -4.58 -4.14 -5.97
C TYR A 81 -5.61 -3.09 -5.56
N VAL A 82 -5.23 -2.15 -4.69
CA VAL A 82 -6.11 -1.06 -4.26
C VAL A 82 -6.50 -0.18 -5.44
N ARG A 83 -5.56 0.15 -6.32
CA ARG A 83 -5.83 0.92 -7.53
C ARG A 83 -6.79 0.21 -8.48
N ASP A 84 -6.63 -1.10 -8.69
CA ASP A 84 -7.53 -1.88 -9.54
C ASP A 84 -8.96 -1.85 -8.98
N GLY A 85 -9.10 -2.11 -7.68
CA GLY A 85 -10.38 -2.02 -6.98
C GLY A 85 -11.01 -0.62 -6.97
N LEU A 86 -10.21 0.45 -7.06
CA LEU A 86 -10.70 1.82 -7.26
C LEU A 86 -11.20 2.03 -8.69
N ALA A 87 -10.49 1.51 -9.70
CA ALA A 87 -10.83 1.65 -11.11
C ALA A 87 -12.10 0.89 -11.50
N GLU A 88 -12.35 -0.28 -10.89
CA GLU A 88 -13.57 -1.07 -11.11
C GLU A 88 -14.85 -0.40 -10.57
N ARG A 89 -14.72 0.70 -9.79
CA ARG A 89 -15.82 1.43 -9.18
C ARG A 89 -16.24 2.69 -9.94
N VAL A 90 -15.52 3.06 -11.00
CA VAL A 90 -15.73 4.28 -11.81
C VAL A 90 -16.47 3.96 -13.10
#